data_AF-A0A1Q6NLR1-F1
#
_entry.id   AF-A0A1Q6NLR1-F1
#
_cell.length_a   1.000
_cell.length_b   1.000
_cell.length_c   1.000
_cell.angle_alpha   90.00
_cell.angle_beta   90.00
_cell.angle_gamma   90.00
#
_symmetry.space_group_name_H-M   'P 1'
#
loop_
_entity.id
_entity.type
_entity.pdbx_description
1 polymer ?
#
loop_
_entity_poly.entity_id
_entity_poly.type
_entity_poly.pdbx_seq_one_letter_code
_entity_poly.pdbx_strand_id
1 'polypeptide(L)'
;MKKNIIAISREFGSGGRTIGKLVAEKLGIEFYDKDIIKKVAEESGLTRKYVEHYGEFAPSSDQRFAYSFVGLDEDSNSPLVQLWKTREKVITDFATAKPCVIVGSCADYILRDREDCLKVFLYADSDTKEKRIQEIYGEVGLKLKNRVKDMDIRRSLNYKYFTGQDWGKAQNYDMALNRGSLGVEKCAQLIVEAALGE
;
A
#
# COMPACT_ATOMS: atom_id res chain seq x y z
N MET A 1 -20.41 12.38 0.63
CA MET A 1 -19.50 13.47 0.19
C MET A 1 -18.46 12.84 -0.72
N LYS A 2 -18.21 13.44 -1.89
CA LYS A 2 -17.27 12.90 -2.88
C LYS A 2 -15.84 12.83 -2.31
N LYS A 3 -15.16 11.71 -2.56
CA LYS A 3 -13.76 11.45 -2.19
C LYS A 3 -12.90 11.62 -3.44
N ASN A 4 -11.92 12.52 -3.36
CA ASN A 4 -11.04 12.82 -4.49
C ASN A 4 -9.77 11.95 -4.47
N ILE A 5 -9.50 11.29 -3.34
CA ILE A 5 -8.33 10.45 -3.14
C ILE A 5 -8.77 9.08 -2.67
N ILE A 6 -8.19 8.04 -3.26
CA ILE A 6 -8.43 6.66 -2.85
C ILE A 6 -7.09 6.04 -2.47
N ALA A 7 -6.88 5.79 -1.18
CA ALA A 7 -5.71 5.11 -0.65
C ALA A 7 -6.00 3.61 -0.49
N ILE A 8 -5.27 2.76 -1.21
CA ILE A 8 -5.48 1.32 -1.25
C ILE A 8 -4.30 0.59 -0.60
N SER A 9 -4.55 0.03 0.58
CA SER A 9 -3.70 -0.98 1.21
C SER A 9 -4.14 -2.38 0.77
N ARG A 10 -3.21 -3.34 0.70
CA ARG A 10 -3.46 -4.62 0.01
C ARG A 10 -2.56 -5.78 0.40
N GLU A 11 -3.13 -6.97 0.55
CA GLU A 11 -2.39 -8.22 0.57
C GLU A 11 -1.70 -8.53 -0.76
N PHE A 12 -0.60 -9.27 -0.71
CA PHE A 12 0.14 -9.69 -1.90
C PHE A 12 -0.63 -10.78 -2.65
N GLY A 13 -0.97 -10.53 -3.91
CA GLY A 13 -1.81 -11.45 -4.69
C GLY A 13 -3.31 -11.17 -4.56
N SER A 14 -3.77 -10.20 -3.77
CA SER A 14 -5.20 -9.82 -3.75
C SER A 14 -5.67 -9.09 -5.01
N GLY A 15 -4.74 -8.62 -5.84
CA GLY A 15 -5.05 -7.86 -7.06
C GLY A 15 -5.19 -6.36 -6.84
N GLY A 16 -4.79 -5.83 -5.67
CA GLY A 16 -4.99 -4.42 -5.34
C GLY A 16 -4.44 -3.41 -6.35
N ARG A 17 -3.32 -3.70 -7.02
CA ARG A 17 -2.80 -2.85 -8.11
C ARG A 17 -3.74 -2.81 -9.32
N THR A 18 -4.32 -3.96 -9.69
CA THR A 18 -5.25 -4.06 -10.82
C THR A 18 -6.56 -3.36 -10.50
N ILE A 19 -7.09 -3.59 -9.30
CA ILE A 19 -8.31 -2.93 -8.83
C ILE A 19 -8.08 -1.40 -8.77
N GLY A 20 -6.96 -0.94 -8.21
CA GLY A 20 -6.65 0.49 -8.14
C GLY A 20 -6.55 1.17 -9.51
N LYS A 21 -5.93 0.52 -10.50
CA LYS A 21 -5.90 1.03 -11.87
C LYS A 21 -7.29 1.16 -12.48
N LEU A 22 -8.11 0.13 -12.29
CA LEU A 22 -9.48 0.09 -12.81
C LEU A 22 -10.35 1.17 -12.14
N VAL A 23 -10.19 1.41 -10.84
CA VAL A 23 -10.85 2.51 -10.12
C VAL A 23 -10.41 3.86 -10.69
N ALA A 24 -9.10 4.06 -10.89
CA ALA A 24 -8.58 5.31 -11.44
C ALA A 24 -9.13 5.59 -12.85
N GLU A 25 -9.18 4.57 -13.70
CA GLU A 25 -9.76 4.64 -15.04
C GLU A 25 -11.25 5.00 -15.01
N LYS A 26 -12.06 4.30 -14.19
CA LYS A 26 -13.50 4.55 -14.06
C LYS A 26 -13.82 5.96 -13.53
N LEU A 27 -12.99 6.50 -12.64
CA LEU A 27 -13.15 7.84 -12.09
C LEU A 27 -12.51 8.94 -12.95
N GLY A 28 -11.67 8.58 -13.92
CA GLY A 28 -10.91 9.54 -14.73
C GLY A 28 -9.87 10.32 -13.91
N ILE A 29 -9.19 9.66 -12.97
CA ILE A 29 -8.22 10.27 -12.05
C ILE A 29 -6.84 9.62 -12.15
N GLU A 30 -5.82 10.24 -11.55
CA GLU A 30 -4.44 9.75 -11.63
C GLU A 30 -4.25 8.44 -10.86
N PHE A 31 -3.25 7.64 -11.24
CA PHE A 31 -2.91 6.39 -10.55
C PHE A 31 -1.43 6.39 -10.14
N TYR A 32 -1.16 6.20 -8.85
CA TYR A 32 0.18 6.16 -8.29
C TYR A 32 0.44 4.86 -7.52
N ASP A 33 1.56 4.23 -7.82
CA ASP A 33 2.06 3.02 -7.14
C ASP A 33 3.59 3.12 -7.05
N LYS A 34 4.29 2.61 -8.07
CA LYS A 34 5.75 2.67 -8.15
C LYS A 34 6.30 4.09 -8.33
N ASP A 35 5.45 5.02 -8.76
CA ASP A 35 5.79 6.43 -8.96
C ASP A 35 6.20 7.08 -7.64
N ILE A 36 5.59 6.69 -6.52
CA ILE A 36 5.95 7.16 -5.18
C ILE A 36 7.36 6.72 -4.83
N ILE A 37 7.70 5.45 -5.04
CA ILE A 37 9.04 4.92 -4.76
C ILE A 37 10.10 5.69 -5.54
N LYS A 38 9.85 5.92 -6.83
CA LYS A 38 10.76 6.68 -7.70
C LYS A 38 10.93 8.10 -7.19
N LYS A 39 9.83 8.81 -6.93
CA LYS A 39 9.85 10.20 -6.49
C LYS A 39 10.49 10.38 -5.12
N VAL A 40 10.27 9.44 -4.20
CA VAL A 40 10.94 9.43 -2.89
C VAL A 40 12.44 9.23 -3.04
N ALA A 41 12.90 8.33 -3.90
CA ALA A 41 14.33 8.15 -4.16
C ALA A 41 14.97 9.43 -4.74
N GLU A 42 14.29 10.08 -5.68
CA GLU A 42 14.74 11.33 -6.29
C GLU A 42 14.84 12.48 -5.27
N GLU A 43 13.85 12.64 -4.39
CA GLU A 43 13.80 13.77 -3.45
C GLU A 43 14.58 13.55 -2.15
N SER A 44 14.75 12.30 -1.72
CA SER A 44 15.54 11.98 -0.51
C SER A 44 17.05 11.90 -0.79
N GLY A 45 17.45 11.72 -2.04
CA GLY A 45 18.84 11.39 -2.40
C GLY A 45 19.26 9.97 -1.97
N LEU A 46 18.34 9.16 -1.43
CA LEU A 46 18.59 7.76 -1.11
C LEU A 46 18.60 6.91 -2.37
N THR A 47 19.41 5.86 -2.37
CA THR A 47 19.42 4.93 -3.51
C THR A 47 18.05 4.28 -3.68
N ARG A 48 17.63 4.10 -4.93
CA ARG A 48 16.36 3.41 -5.24
C ARG A 48 16.27 2.04 -4.56
N LYS A 49 17.36 1.28 -4.50
CA LYS A 49 17.42 -0.02 -3.83
C LYS A 49 17.11 0.12 -2.34
N TYR A 50 17.60 1.16 -1.68
CA TYR A 50 17.29 1.46 -0.28
C TYR A 50 15.79 1.78 -0.11
N VAL A 51 15.23 2.65 -0.96
CA VAL A 51 13.81 3.02 -0.90
C VAL A 51 12.90 1.83 -1.21
N GLU A 52 13.23 0.97 -2.18
CA GLU A 52 12.47 -0.25 -2.44
C GLU A 52 12.54 -1.24 -1.27
N HIS A 53 13.72 -1.33 -0.62
CA HIS A 53 13.93 -2.27 0.48
C HIS A 53 13.21 -1.87 1.76
N TYR A 54 13.17 -0.57 2.08
CA TYR A 54 12.65 -0.04 3.35
C TYR A 54 11.35 0.79 3.20
N GLY A 55 10.98 1.18 1.97
CA GLY A 55 9.82 2.02 1.67
C GLY A 55 8.52 1.27 1.38
N GLU A 56 8.59 -0.01 1.00
CA GLU A 56 7.41 -0.89 0.87
C GLU A 56 7.46 -2.15 1.74
N PHE A 57 8.63 -2.51 2.24
CA PHE A 57 8.85 -3.77 2.96
C PHE A 57 9.70 -3.54 4.21
N ALA A 58 9.54 -4.38 5.22
CA ALA A 58 10.61 -4.62 6.16
C ALA A 58 11.77 -5.34 5.44
N PRO A 59 13.01 -5.21 5.90
CA PRO A 59 14.13 -5.95 5.36
C PRO A 59 13.92 -7.47 5.49
N SER A 60 14.76 -8.25 4.83
CA SER A 60 14.64 -9.72 4.72
C SER A 60 14.58 -10.43 6.08
N SER A 61 14.25 -11.72 6.08
CA SER A 61 13.93 -12.48 7.28
C SER A 61 14.95 -12.43 8.42
N ASP A 62 16.22 -12.28 8.05
CA ASP A 62 17.42 -12.15 8.88
C ASP A 62 17.61 -10.75 9.50
N GLN A 63 16.95 -9.73 8.95
CA GLN A 63 17.09 -8.33 9.35
C GLN A 63 15.82 -7.76 10.02
N ARG A 64 14.76 -8.57 10.14
CA ARG A 64 13.51 -8.20 10.84
C ARG A 64 13.72 -7.77 12.30
N PHE A 65 14.73 -8.34 12.97
CA PHE A 65 15.10 -7.98 14.35
C PHE A 65 15.63 -6.54 14.45
N ALA A 66 16.24 -5.98 13.40
CA ALA A 66 16.71 -4.60 13.44
C ALA A 66 15.54 -3.60 13.56
N TYR A 67 14.37 -3.92 12.98
CA TYR A 67 13.20 -3.06 13.04
C TYR A 67 12.53 -3.00 14.43
N SER A 68 12.69 -4.02 15.28
CA SER A 68 12.10 -4.02 16.63
C SER A 68 12.84 -3.15 17.65
N PHE A 69 14.04 -2.65 17.32
CA PHE A 69 14.85 -1.82 18.22
C PHE A 69 15.02 -0.37 17.78
N VAL A 70 14.58 -0.01 16.57
CA VAL A 70 14.74 1.35 16.06
C VAL A 70 13.45 2.11 16.33
N GLY A 71 13.43 2.87 17.43
CA GLY A 71 12.48 3.97 17.54
C GLY A 71 12.79 4.99 16.43
N LEU A 72 11.77 5.46 15.72
CA LEU A 72 11.92 6.64 14.87
C LEU A 72 12.03 7.85 15.81
N ASP A 73 13.23 8.18 16.22
CA ASP A 73 13.52 9.47 16.84
C ASP A 73 13.50 10.52 15.73
N GLU A 74 12.50 11.40 15.71
CA GLU A 74 12.27 12.40 14.65
C GLU A 74 13.46 13.36 14.47
N ASP A 75 14.27 13.52 15.52
CA ASP A 75 15.47 14.37 15.55
C ASP A 75 16.74 13.62 15.09
N SER A 76 16.63 12.33 14.79
CA SER A 76 17.76 11.56 14.27
C SER A 76 17.99 11.84 12.77
N ASN A 77 19.26 11.98 12.39
CA ASN A 77 19.69 12.04 10.99
C ASN A 77 19.70 10.65 10.31
N SER A 78 18.78 9.77 10.69
CA SER A 78 18.71 8.41 10.17
C SER A 78 18.14 8.40 8.74
N PRO A 79 18.71 7.63 7.80
CA PRO A 79 18.14 7.43 6.47
C PRO A 79 16.68 6.92 6.48
N LEU A 80 16.25 6.24 7.55
CA LEU A 80 14.84 5.81 7.70
C LEU A 80 13.90 6.97 8.03
N VAL A 81 14.35 7.92 8.87
CA VAL A 81 13.57 9.14 9.18
C VAL A 81 13.49 10.01 7.93
N GLN A 82 14.60 10.16 7.20
CA GLN A 82 14.61 10.86 5.92
C GLN A 82 13.66 10.22 4.91
N LEU A 83 13.70 8.88 4.76
CA LEU A 83 12.77 8.15 3.90
C LEU A 83 11.32 8.41 4.30
N TRP A 84 11.00 8.38 5.59
CA TRP A 84 9.65 8.64 6.09
C TRP A 84 9.16 10.05 5.76
N LYS A 85 9.93 11.07 6.15
CA LYS A 85 9.60 12.48 5.92
C LYS A 85 9.42 12.77 4.42
N THR A 86 10.32 12.26 3.56
CA THR A 86 10.17 12.40 2.11
C THR A 86 8.94 11.67 1.57
N ARG A 87 8.63 10.47 2.08
CA ARG A 87 7.43 9.71 1.68
C ARG A 87 6.15 10.44 2.05
N GLU A 88 6.05 10.97 3.26
CA GLU A 88 4.92 11.78 3.71
C GLU A 88 4.71 12.99 2.80
N LYS A 89 5.79 13.73 2.52
CA LYS A 89 5.76 14.85 1.58
C LYS A 89 5.27 14.43 0.20
N VAL A 90 5.88 13.43 -0.43
CA VAL A 90 5.54 12.99 -1.79
C VAL A 90 4.09 12.54 -1.91
N ILE A 91 3.59 11.78 -0.94
CA ILE A 91 2.18 11.31 -0.95
C ILE A 91 1.22 12.49 -0.77
N THR A 92 1.55 13.43 0.11
CA THR A 92 0.76 14.65 0.33
C THR A 92 0.74 15.53 -0.92
N ASP A 93 1.87 15.67 -1.60
CA ASP A 93 2.01 16.45 -2.84
C ASP A 93 1.14 15.84 -3.95
N PHE A 94 1.18 14.52 -4.16
CA PHE A 94 0.32 13.86 -5.15
C PHE A 94 -1.16 14.04 -4.84
N ALA A 95 -1.55 13.83 -3.57
CA ALA A 95 -2.92 13.99 -3.12
C ALA A 95 -3.44 15.44 -3.18
N THR A 96 -2.55 16.43 -3.16
CA THR A 96 -2.90 17.86 -3.25
C THR A 96 -2.94 18.34 -4.70
N ALA A 97 -2.09 17.80 -5.57
CA ALA A 97 -1.97 18.25 -6.95
C ALA A 97 -3.20 17.88 -7.80
N LYS A 98 -3.67 16.63 -7.71
CA LYS A 98 -4.78 16.12 -8.51
C LYS A 98 -5.54 15.00 -7.78
N PRO A 99 -6.84 14.79 -8.08
CA PRO A 99 -7.54 13.57 -7.69
C PRO A 99 -6.76 12.33 -8.15
N CYS A 100 -6.65 11.33 -7.27
CA CYS A 100 -5.81 10.17 -7.55
C CYS A 100 -6.17 8.91 -6.74
N VAL A 101 -5.76 7.76 -7.28
CA VAL A 101 -5.67 6.50 -6.56
C VAL A 101 -4.22 6.25 -6.19
N ILE A 102 -3.94 5.98 -4.91
CA ILE A 102 -2.61 5.65 -4.40
C ILE A 102 -2.64 4.22 -3.85
N VAL A 103 -1.74 3.36 -4.32
CA VAL A 103 -1.64 1.97 -3.85
C VAL A 103 -0.40 1.79 -2.96
N GLY A 104 -0.61 1.46 -1.69
CA GLY A 104 0.46 1.14 -0.75
C GLY A 104 1.14 2.33 -0.08
N SER A 105 2.42 2.16 0.25
CA SER A 105 3.29 3.20 0.82
C SER A 105 2.77 3.90 2.09
N CYS A 106 1.96 3.20 2.90
CA CYS A 106 1.27 3.76 4.07
C CYS A 106 0.38 4.97 3.77
N ALA A 107 -0.09 5.13 2.52
CA ALA A 107 -0.87 6.29 2.12
C ALA A 107 -2.18 6.44 2.92
N ASP A 108 -2.80 5.33 3.33
CA ASP A 108 -3.99 5.35 4.19
C ASP A 108 -3.72 6.02 5.54
N TYR A 109 -2.54 5.79 6.12
CA TYR A 109 -2.13 6.41 7.38
C TYR A 109 -1.67 7.86 7.18
N ILE A 110 -0.89 8.14 6.14
CA ILE A 110 -0.35 9.47 5.86
C ILE A 110 -1.49 10.46 5.58
N LEU A 111 -2.54 10.01 4.89
CA LEU A 111 -3.70 10.82 4.51
C LEU A 111 -4.88 10.65 5.48
N ARG A 112 -4.67 10.07 6.68
CA ARG A 112 -5.74 9.70 7.62
C ARG A 112 -6.63 10.87 8.03
N ASP A 113 -6.05 12.06 8.15
CA ASP A 113 -6.72 13.28 8.61
C ASP A 113 -7.42 14.04 7.45
N ARG A 114 -7.34 13.53 6.21
CA ARG A 114 -8.05 14.09 5.06
C ARG A 114 -9.47 13.54 4.95
N GLU A 115 -10.46 14.42 5.03
CA GLU A 115 -11.87 14.06 4.86
C GLU A 115 -12.22 13.63 3.43
N ASP A 116 -11.45 14.05 2.42
CA ASP A 116 -11.66 13.70 1.01
C ASP A 116 -10.88 12.43 0.58
N CYS A 117 -10.29 11.70 1.53
CA CYS A 117 -9.57 10.46 1.29
C CYS A 117 -10.38 9.23 1.73
N LEU A 118 -10.69 8.35 0.77
CA LEU A 118 -11.25 7.01 1.00
C LEU A 118 -10.13 6.00 1.22
N LYS A 119 -10.12 5.34 2.37
CA LYS A 119 -9.12 4.35 2.77
C LYS A 119 -9.67 2.94 2.59
N VAL A 120 -9.04 2.15 1.73
CA VAL A 120 -9.51 0.81 1.34
C VAL A 120 -8.45 -0.24 1.63
N PHE A 121 -8.86 -1.37 2.21
CA PHE A 121 -8.04 -2.57 2.36
C PHE A 121 -8.54 -3.71 1.47
N LEU A 122 -7.64 -4.26 0.63
CA LEU A 122 -7.95 -5.38 -0.27
C LEU A 122 -7.25 -6.66 0.13
N TYR A 123 -8.03 -7.68 0.46
CA TYR A 123 -7.55 -9.00 0.88
C TYR A 123 -8.20 -10.13 0.09
N ALA A 124 -7.66 -11.34 0.21
CA ALA A 124 -8.25 -12.54 -0.37
C ALA A 124 -7.76 -13.80 0.35
N ASP A 125 -8.52 -14.88 0.23
CA ASP A 125 -8.07 -16.20 0.70
C ASP A 125 -6.81 -16.66 -0.06
N SER A 126 -6.06 -17.58 0.56
CA SER A 126 -4.79 -18.06 0.01
C SER A 126 -4.93 -18.68 -1.38
N ASP A 127 -5.97 -19.47 -1.63
CA ASP A 127 -6.16 -20.14 -2.93
C ASP A 127 -6.37 -19.11 -4.04
N THR A 128 -7.17 -18.07 -3.76
CA THR A 128 -7.36 -16.93 -4.66
C THR A 128 -6.05 -16.21 -4.95
N LYS A 129 -5.24 -15.92 -3.91
CA LYS A 129 -3.95 -15.22 -4.07
C LYS A 129 -2.96 -16.06 -4.88
N GLU A 130 -2.88 -17.36 -4.59
CA GLU A 130 -1.98 -18.31 -5.26
C GLU A 130 -2.33 -18.49 -6.73
N LYS A 131 -3.61 -18.76 -7.07
CA LYS A 131 -4.06 -18.89 -8.46
C LYS A 131 -3.71 -17.66 -9.29
N ARG A 132 -3.93 -16.47 -8.73
CA ARG A 132 -3.58 -15.22 -9.41
C ARG A 132 -2.08 -15.08 -9.66
N ILE A 133 -1.25 -15.42 -8.68
CA ILE A 133 0.21 -15.30 -8.83
C ILE A 133 0.72 -16.35 -9.82
N GLN A 134 0.14 -17.54 -9.83
CA GLN A 134 0.40 -18.56 -10.85
C GLN A 134 0.04 -18.06 -12.25
N GLU A 135 -1.13 -17.45 -12.43
CA GLU A 135 -1.55 -16.88 -13.72
C GLU A 135 -0.61 -15.78 -14.22
N ILE A 136 -0.14 -14.89 -13.32
CA ILE A 136 0.65 -13.73 -13.70
C ILE A 136 2.14 -14.07 -13.86
N TYR A 137 2.68 -14.95 -13.02
CA TYR A 137 4.13 -15.19 -12.90
C TYR A 137 4.54 -16.63 -13.22
N GLY A 138 3.61 -17.56 -13.42
CA GLY A 138 3.90 -18.99 -13.65
C GLY A 138 4.44 -19.74 -12.44
N GLU A 139 4.41 -19.12 -11.25
CA GLU A 139 4.93 -19.71 -10.01
C GLU A 139 3.94 -20.71 -9.41
N VAL A 140 4.43 -21.83 -8.85
CA VAL A 140 3.60 -22.88 -8.23
C VAL A 140 4.25 -23.49 -6.99
N GLY A 141 3.43 -24.13 -6.15
CA GLY A 141 3.87 -24.97 -5.03
C GLY A 141 4.29 -24.21 -3.76
N LEU A 142 4.98 -24.90 -2.85
CA LEU A 142 5.31 -24.39 -1.51
C LEU A 142 6.12 -23.08 -1.53
N LYS A 143 6.96 -22.89 -2.56
CA LYS A 143 7.73 -21.65 -2.74
C LYS A 143 6.82 -20.43 -2.90
N LEU A 144 5.72 -20.58 -3.64
CA LEU A 144 4.72 -19.53 -3.83
C LEU A 144 4.02 -19.20 -2.50
N LYS A 145 3.54 -20.23 -1.78
CA LYS A 145 2.87 -20.06 -0.48
C LYS A 145 3.73 -19.27 0.50
N ASN A 146 5.00 -19.64 0.60
CA ASN A 146 5.95 -18.96 1.47
C ASN A 146 6.22 -17.53 1.03
N ARG A 147 6.30 -17.27 -0.29
CA ARG A 147 6.48 -15.92 -0.82
C ARG A 147 5.29 -15.02 -0.51
N VAL A 148 4.06 -15.49 -0.67
CA VAL A 148 2.85 -14.71 -0.33
C VAL A 148 2.89 -14.30 1.13
N LYS A 149 3.11 -15.27 2.01
CA LYS A 149 3.18 -15.04 3.45
C LYS A 149 4.31 -14.10 3.84
N ASP A 150 5.51 -14.27 3.28
CA ASP A 150 6.66 -13.40 3.57
C ASP A 150 6.40 -11.95 3.16
N MET A 151 5.80 -11.73 1.99
CA MET A 151 5.46 -10.40 1.50
C MET A 151 4.44 -9.68 2.39
N ASP A 152 3.39 -10.39 2.83
CA ASP A 152 2.37 -9.83 3.73
C ASP A 152 2.96 -9.53 5.13
N ILE A 153 3.82 -10.41 5.66
CA ILE A 153 4.55 -10.17 6.92
C ILE A 153 5.42 -8.92 6.79
N ARG A 154 6.18 -8.79 5.70
CA ARG A 154 7.09 -7.66 5.50
C ARG A 154 6.33 -6.33 5.37
N ARG A 155 5.15 -6.33 4.73
CA ARG A 155 4.27 -5.16 4.69
C ARG A 155 3.72 -4.81 6.07
N SER A 156 3.26 -5.81 6.81
CA SER A 156 2.74 -5.63 8.17
C SER A 156 3.79 -5.03 9.10
N LEU A 157 5.02 -5.55 9.08
CA LEU A 157 6.13 -5.03 9.88
C LEU A 157 6.53 -3.60 9.49
N ASN A 158 6.62 -3.31 8.18
CA ASN A 158 6.92 -1.95 7.70
C ASN A 158 5.85 -0.96 8.18
N TYR A 159 4.58 -1.32 8.00
CA TYR A 159 3.46 -0.49 8.42
C TYR A 159 3.49 -0.26 9.94
N LYS A 160 3.61 -1.33 10.74
CA LYS A 160 3.69 -1.23 12.20
C LYS A 160 4.81 -0.32 12.67
N TYR A 161 5.97 -0.39 12.02
CA TYR A 161 7.12 0.43 12.35
C TYR A 161 6.89 1.91 12.10
N PHE A 162 6.33 2.28 10.94
CA PHE A 162 6.14 3.68 10.58
C PHE A 162 4.87 4.31 11.14
N THR A 163 3.84 3.50 11.42
CA THR A 163 2.52 4.02 11.82
C THR A 163 2.14 3.67 13.26
N GLY A 164 2.83 2.70 13.88
CA GLY A 164 2.43 2.13 15.17
C GLY A 164 1.16 1.26 15.10
N GLN A 165 0.47 1.19 13.95
CA GLN A 165 -0.81 0.52 13.78
C GLN A 165 -0.66 -0.91 13.26
N ASP A 166 -1.66 -1.74 13.53
CA ASP A 166 -1.70 -3.11 13.01
C ASP A 166 -2.25 -3.09 11.58
N TRP A 167 -1.44 -3.53 10.62
CA TRP A 167 -1.82 -3.56 9.21
C TRP A 167 -2.97 -4.54 8.94
N GLY A 168 -3.94 -4.15 8.12
CA GLY A 168 -5.12 -4.95 7.83
C GLY A 168 -6.21 -4.92 8.92
N LYS A 169 -5.99 -4.18 10.01
CA LYS A 169 -7.02 -3.93 11.02
C LYS A 169 -8.12 -3.05 10.44
N ALA A 170 -9.36 -3.56 10.42
CA ALA A 170 -10.49 -2.91 9.76
C ALA A 170 -10.70 -1.45 10.18
N GLN A 171 -10.44 -1.12 11.45
CA GLN A 171 -10.59 0.24 11.99
C GLN A 171 -9.65 1.28 11.37
N ASN A 172 -8.60 0.88 10.67
CA ASN A 172 -7.70 1.82 9.98
C ASN A 172 -8.26 2.25 8.60
N TYR A 173 -9.34 1.61 8.13
CA TYR A 173 -9.88 1.76 6.79
C TYR A 173 -11.37 2.08 6.82
N ASP A 174 -11.85 2.76 5.78
CA ASP A 174 -13.28 2.98 5.58
C ASP A 174 -13.95 1.72 5.00
N MET A 175 -13.20 0.92 4.22
CA MET A 175 -13.69 -0.32 3.59
C MET A 175 -12.62 -1.40 3.60
N ALA A 176 -13.01 -2.64 3.91
CA ALA A 176 -12.18 -3.83 3.72
C ALA A 176 -12.91 -4.83 2.80
N LEU A 177 -12.37 -5.08 1.61
CA LEU A 177 -13.05 -5.89 0.59
C LEU A 177 -12.29 -7.19 0.31
N ASN A 178 -13.03 -8.30 0.33
CA ASN A 178 -12.53 -9.61 -0.05
C ASN A 178 -12.64 -9.81 -1.56
N ARG A 179 -11.52 -9.71 -2.28
CA ARG A 179 -11.46 -9.93 -3.73
C ARG A 179 -11.80 -11.37 -4.12
N GLY A 180 -11.53 -12.35 -3.25
CA GLY A 180 -11.83 -13.76 -3.53
C GLY A 180 -13.32 -14.01 -3.72
N SER A 181 -14.14 -13.42 -2.84
CA SER A 181 -15.60 -13.57 -2.90
C SER A 181 -16.27 -12.60 -3.89
N LEU A 182 -15.75 -11.36 -4.02
CA LEU A 182 -16.38 -10.31 -4.81
C LEU A 182 -15.90 -10.27 -6.27
N GLY A 183 -14.67 -10.71 -6.53
CA GLY A 183 -14.02 -10.52 -7.83
C GLY A 183 -13.49 -9.10 -8.05
N VAL A 184 -12.74 -8.91 -9.14
CA VAL A 184 -12.04 -7.65 -9.44
C VAL A 184 -13.01 -6.51 -9.78
N GLU A 185 -13.94 -6.75 -10.69
CA GLU A 185 -14.89 -5.73 -11.16
C GLU A 185 -15.80 -5.23 -10.04
N LYS A 186 -16.34 -6.15 -9.21
CA LYS A 186 -17.21 -5.74 -8.11
C LYS A 186 -16.47 -4.96 -7.04
N CYS A 187 -15.24 -5.35 -6.70
CA CYS A 187 -14.41 -4.54 -5.80
C CYS A 187 -14.18 -3.13 -6.36
N ALA A 188 -13.85 -3.00 -7.64
CA ALA A 188 -13.65 -1.69 -8.26
C ALA A 188 -14.93 -0.85 -8.27
N GLN A 189 -16.07 -1.46 -8.63
CA GLN A 189 -17.37 -0.81 -8.60
C GLN A 189 -17.71 -0.25 -7.21
N LEU A 190 -17.58 -1.07 -6.16
CA LEU A 190 -17.90 -0.65 -4.79
C LEU A 190 -17.02 0.51 -4.32
N ILE A 191 -15.74 0.53 -4.72
CA ILE A 191 -14.83 1.63 -4.40
C ILE A 191 -15.24 2.91 -5.15
N VAL A 192 -15.66 2.80 -6.42
CA VAL A 192 -16.13 3.93 -7.22
C VAL A 192 -17.41 4.53 -6.62
N GLU A 193 -18.41 3.70 -6.32
CA GLU A 193 -19.67 4.12 -5.69
C GLU A 193 -19.40 4.86 -4.37
N ALA A 194 -18.60 4.25 -3.49
CA ALA A 194 -18.21 4.87 -2.22
C ALA A 194 -17.44 6.20 -2.40
N ALA A 195 -16.60 6.30 -3.44
CA ALA A 195 -15.88 7.53 -3.75
C ALA A 195 -16.79 8.64 -4.30
N LEU A 196 -17.85 8.30 -5.03
CA LEU A 196 -18.84 9.26 -5.51
C LEU A 196 -19.82 9.67 -4.41
N GLY A 197 -19.96 8.85 -3.36
CA GLY A 197 -20.90 9.05 -2.27
C GLY A 197 -22.31 8.58 -2.62
N GLU A 198 -22.38 7.54 -3.46
CA GLU A 198 -23.60 6.86 -3.93
C GLU A 198 -23.88 5.59 -3.11
#